data_AF-A0A953BK17-F1
#
_entry.id   AF-A0A953BK17-F1
#
_cell.length_a   1.000
_cell.length_b   1.000
_cell.length_c   1.000
_cell.angle_alpha   90.00
_cell.angle_beta   90.00
_cell.angle_gamma   90.00
#
_symmetry.space_group_name_H-M   'P 1'
#
loop_
_entity.id
_entity.type
_entity.pdbx_description
1 polymer ?
#
loop_
_entity_poly.entity_id
_entity_poly.type
_entity_poly.pdbx_seq_one_letter_code
_entity_poly.pdbx_strand_id
1 'polypeptide(L)'
;MDTAPPGPTSPSRDHRASEATTPFAGGSVRVQAVPVFLPDQSDPSEREYVFGYRVRITNSTDRIVQLLARRWTIVDANGKLREVEGEGVVGRQPILGPGQFFQYESFCPLPTPWGTMEGAFSFRAREPGRAGETASSLLDGPWPENFEARVARFYLVAAESEIGSGASARA
;
A
#
# COMPACT_ATOMS: atom_id res chain seq x y z
N MET A 1 43.03 15.92 -16.18
CA MET A 1 41.85 15.15 -16.66
C MET A 1 40.81 15.28 -15.58
N ASP A 2 39.85 16.16 -15.83
CA ASP A 2 38.86 16.64 -14.87
C ASP A 2 37.67 15.68 -14.89
N THR A 3 37.38 15.02 -13.76
CA THR A 3 36.22 14.13 -13.63
C THR A 3 35.13 14.93 -12.92
N ALA A 4 34.14 15.37 -13.69
CA ALA A 4 32.97 16.06 -13.17
C ALA A 4 32.24 15.21 -12.10
N PRO A 5 31.66 15.82 -11.06
CA PRO A 5 30.90 15.09 -10.05
C PRO A 5 29.58 14.56 -10.63
N PRO A 6 29.05 13.43 -10.11
CA PRO A 6 27.74 12.95 -10.51
C PRO A 6 26.67 13.98 -10.12
N GLY A 7 25.83 14.34 -11.10
CA GLY A 7 24.70 15.24 -10.89
C GLY A 7 23.67 14.67 -9.91
N PRO A 8 22.79 15.51 -9.35
CA PRO A 8 21.76 15.07 -8.43
C PRO A 8 20.83 14.07 -9.13
N THR A 9 20.70 12.87 -8.55
CA THR A 9 19.65 11.92 -8.94
C THR A 9 18.30 12.55 -8.67
N SER A 10 17.63 13.02 -9.72
CA SER A 10 16.23 13.44 -9.66
C SER A 10 15.37 12.31 -9.11
N PRO A 11 14.49 12.55 -8.12
CA PRO A 11 13.54 11.52 -7.72
C PRO A 11 12.61 11.25 -8.89
N SER A 12 12.56 10.01 -9.39
CA SER A 12 11.47 9.56 -10.25
C SER A 12 10.18 9.79 -9.48
N ARG A 13 9.48 10.86 -9.81
CA ARG A 13 8.15 11.14 -9.27
C ARG A 13 7.24 10.23 -10.06
N ASP A 14 7.15 8.96 -9.65
CA ASP A 14 6.22 8.03 -10.28
C ASP A 14 4.80 8.60 -10.08
N HIS A 15 4.25 9.22 -11.13
CA HIS A 15 2.94 9.90 -11.09
C HIS A 15 1.78 8.97 -10.70
N ARG A 16 2.03 7.66 -10.61
CA ARG A 16 1.06 6.63 -10.23
C ARG A 16 1.01 6.38 -8.71
N ALA A 17 1.98 6.86 -7.95
CA ALA A 17 1.98 6.71 -6.50
C ALA A 17 0.88 7.57 -5.87
N SER A 18 0.07 6.99 -4.99
CA SER A 18 -0.86 7.75 -4.15
C SER A 18 -0.33 7.89 -2.73
N GLU A 19 -0.75 8.96 -2.07
CA GLU A 19 -0.47 9.21 -0.67
C GLU A 19 -1.71 9.76 0.02
N ALA A 20 -2.03 9.20 1.18
CA ALA A 20 -3.02 9.73 2.11
C ALA A 20 -2.39 9.94 3.48
N THR A 21 -2.69 11.07 4.10
CA THR A 21 -2.29 11.37 5.48
C THR A 21 -3.55 11.51 6.32
N THR A 22 -3.68 10.66 7.33
CA THR A 22 -4.82 10.67 8.26
C THR A 22 -4.38 11.24 9.60
N PRO A 23 -4.88 12.42 10.02
CA PRO A 23 -4.58 12.97 11.34
C PRO A 23 -5.08 12.05 12.46
N PHE A 24 -4.26 11.83 13.48
CA PHE A 24 -4.61 11.05 14.68
C PHE A 24 -3.67 11.42 15.84
N ALA A 25 -4.22 11.57 17.06
CA ALA A 25 -3.49 11.77 18.32
C ALA A 25 -2.22 12.65 18.21
N GLY A 26 -2.40 13.94 17.87
CA GLY A 26 -1.27 14.89 17.81
C GLY A 26 -0.29 14.70 16.65
N GLY A 27 -0.52 13.72 15.77
CA GLY A 27 0.27 13.47 14.58
C GLY A 27 -0.57 12.91 13.43
N SER A 28 -0.02 11.95 12.69
CA SER A 28 -0.77 11.31 11.60
C SER A 28 -0.27 9.90 11.26
N VAL A 29 -1.15 9.10 10.65
CA VAL A 29 -0.76 7.89 9.92
C VAL A 29 -0.78 8.19 8.44
N ARG A 30 0.36 7.99 7.79
CA ARG A 30 0.56 8.18 6.35
C ARG A 30 0.55 6.84 5.64
N VAL A 31 -0.23 6.72 4.57
CA VAL A 31 -0.26 5.55 3.71
C VAL A 31 0.15 5.97 2.31
N GLN A 32 1.18 5.32 1.77
CA GLN A 32 1.63 5.48 0.39
C GLN A 32 1.39 4.17 -0.36
N ALA A 33 0.85 4.25 -1.57
CA ALA A 33 0.63 3.10 -2.43
C ALA A 33 1.26 3.33 -3.81
N VAL A 34 2.08 2.39 -4.27
CA VAL A 34 2.76 2.46 -5.56
C VAL A 34 2.37 1.24 -6.38
N PRO A 35 1.57 1.39 -7.44
CA PRO A 35 1.21 0.29 -8.33
C PRO A 35 2.27 0.07 -9.41
N VAL A 36 2.34 -1.17 -9.90
CA VAL A 36 3.18 -1.59 -11.02
C VAL A 36 2.44 -2.64 -11.86
N PHE A 37 2.54 -2.56 -13.18
CA PHE A 37 2.02 -3.59 -14.06
C PHE A 37 3.00 -4.76 -14.14
N LEU A 38 2.51 -6.01 -14.11
CA LEU A 38 3.33 -7.22 -14.16
C LEU A 38 3.09 -7.96 -15.49
N PRO A 39 3.82 -7.63 -16.56
CA PRO A 39 3.60 -8.21 -17.89
C PRO A 39 3.81 -9.73 -17.90
N ASP A 40 4.82 -10.23 -17.19
CA ASP A 40 5.14 -11.67 -17.13
C ASP A 40 4.06 -12.53 -16.42
N GLN A 41 3.16 -11.89 -15.67
CA GLN A 41 2.04 -12.55 -15.00
C GLN A 41 0.69 -12.24 -15.68
N SER A 42 0.72 -11.51 -16.79
CA SER A 42 -0.47 -11.05 -17.50
C SER A 42 -0.60 -11.75 -18.85
N ASP A 43 -1.84 -11.99 -19.27
CA ASP A 43 -2.19 -12.41 -20.62
C ASP A 43 -3.24 -11.44 -21.18
N PRO A 44 -2.81 -10.38 -21.90
CA PRO A 44 -3.72 -9.43 -22.50
C PRO A 44 -4.70 -10.04 -23.51
N SER A 45 -4.33 -11.18 -24.14
CA SER A 45 -5.18 -11.85 -25.12
C SER A 45 -6.38 -12.55 -24.46
N GLU A 46 -6.19 -13.06 -23.25
CA GLU A 46 -7.23 -13.64 -22.39
C GLU A 46 -7.87 -12.62 -21.44
N ARG A 47 -7.53 -11.33 -21.59
CA ARG A 47 -7.98 -10.23 -20.73
C ARG A 47 -7.55 -10.41 -19.26
N GLU A 48 -6.39 -10.99 -19.01
CA GLU A 48 -5.84 -11.14 -17.66
C GLU A 48 -4.72 -10.12 -17.44
N TYR A 49 -5.00 -9.05 -16.69
CA TYR A 49 -4.01 -8.02 -16.35
C TYR A 49 -3.69 -8.08 -14.87
N VAL A 50 -2.44 -8.39 -14.53
CA VAL A 50 -1.97 -8.49 -13.15
C VAL A 50 -1.19 -7.24 -12.78
N PHE A 51 -1.63 -6.58 -11.72
CA PHE A 51 -0.95 -5.43 -11.15
C PHE A 51 -0.37 -5.78 -9.79
N GLY A 52 0.92 -5.53 -9.60
CA GLY A 52 1.53 -5.47 -8.28
C GLY A 52 1.25 -4.12 -7.64
N TYR A 53 1.26 -4.07 -6.31
CA TYR A 53 1.28 -2.80 -5.58
C TYR A 53 2.09 -2.94 -4.30
N ARG A 54 2.83 -1.88 -3.98
CA ARG A 54 3.59 -1.74 -2.74
C ARG A 54 2.90 -0.70 -1.88
N VAL A 55 2.52 -1.08 -0.66
CA VAL A 55 1.94 -0.16 0.33
C VAL A 55 2.92 0.04 1.46
N ARG A 56 3.14 1.31 1.82
CA ARG A 56 3.92 1.72 2.98
C ARG A 56 3.02 2.48 3.94
N ILE A 57 2.96 2.03 5.19
CA ILE A 57 2.21 2.65 6.28
C ILE A 57 3.23 3.20 7.27
N THR A 58 3.18 4.50 7.53
CA THR A 58 4.11 5.19 8.44
C THR A 58 3.31 5.80 9.59
N ASN A 59 3.67 5.43 10.82
CA ASN A 59 3.11 6.03 12.03
C ASN A 59 3.92 7.26 12.41
N SER A 60 3.35 8.45 12.22
CA SER A 60 3.91 9.74 12.66
C SER A 60 3.11 10.34 13.81
N THR A 61 2.46 9.49 14.61
CA THR A 61 1.77 9.84 15.85
C THR A 61 2.69 9.58 17.04
N ASP A 62 2.32 10.05 18.23
CA ASP A 62 3.01 9.72 19.47
C ASP A 62 2.48 8.42 20.12
N ARG A 63 1.49 7.76 19.50
CA ARG A 63 0.84 6.52 19.95
C ARG A 63 1.48 5.29 19.33
N ILE A 64 1.34 4.14 19.98
CA ILE A 64 1.52 2.83 19.35
C ILE A 64 0.22 2.49 18.63
N VAL A 65 0.29 2.10 17.36
CA VAL A 65 -0.88 1.73 16.55
C VAL A 65 -0.74 0.30 16.04
N GLN A 66 -1.83 -0.43 15.94
CA GLN A 66 -1.87 -1.77 15.35
C GLN A 66 -2.90 -1.83 14.23
N LEU A 67 -2.46 -2.29 13.05
CA LEU A 67 -3.37 -2.55 11.94
C LEU A 67 -4.18 -3.80 12.25
N LEU A 68 -5.50 -3.70 12.16
CA LEU A 68 -6.43 -4.78 12.43
C LEU A 68 -7.01 -5.39 11.16
N ALA A 69 -7.45 -4.54 10.23
CA ALA A 69 -8.16 -4.95 9.04
C ALA A 69 -7.92 -3.97 7.89
N ARG A 70 -8.24 -4.43 6.69
CA ARG A 70 -8.21 -3.64 5.45
C ARG A 70 -9.55 -3.76 4.75
N ARG A 71 -9.92 -2.68 4.06
CA ARG A 71 -11.00 -2.64 3.09
C ARG A 71 -10.50 -1.96 1.83
N TRP A 72 -10.76 -2.58 0.69
CA TRP A 72 -10.45 -2.06 -0.63
C TRP A 72 -11.72 -1.94 -1.46
N THR A 73 -11.84 -0.84 -2.17
CA THR A 73 -12.78 -0.65 -3.27
C THR A 73 -11.96 -0.65 -4.57
N ILE A 74 -12.28 -1.57 -5.46
CA ILE A 74 -11.59 -1.77 -6.73
C ILE A 74 -12.61 -1.52 -7.84
N VAL A 75 -12.27 -0.66 -8.80
CA VAL A 75 -13.13 -0.36 -9.95
C VAL A 75 -12.35 -0.63 -11.23
N ASP A 76 -12.86 -1.52 -12.08
CA ASP A 76 -12.26 -1.80 -13.39
C ASP A 76 -12.63 -0.75 -14.45
N ALA A 77 -12.06 -0.83 -15.65
CA ALA A 77 -12.33 0.13 -16.72
C ALA A 77 -13.77 0.14 -17.22
N ASN A 78 -14.53 -0.94 -16.97
CA ASN A 78 -15.93 -1.06 -17.34
C ASN A 78 -16.86 -0.49 -16.24
N GLY A 79 -16.30 0.06 -15.16
CA GLY A 79 -17.05 0.56 -14.01
C GLY A 79 -17.53 -0.51 -13.05
N LYS A 80 -17.07 -1.77 -13.19
CA LYS A 80 -17.44 -2.84 -12.26
C LYS A 80 -16.71 -2.63 -10.94
N LEU A 81 -17.49 -2.51 -9.86
CA LEU A 81 -16.99 -2.36 -8.50
C LEU A 81 -16.84 -3.72 -7.81
N ARG A 82 -15.73 -3.91 -7.11
CA ARG A 82 -15.44 -5.04 -6.23
C ARG A 82 -14.93 -4.52 -4.90
N GLU A 83 -15.58 -4.93 -3.81
CA GLU A 83 -15.11 -4.67 -2.45
C GLU A 83 -14.35 -5.89 -1.94
N VAL A 84 -13.23 -5.64 -1.26
CA VAL A 84 -12.43 -6.68 -0.61
C VAL A 84 -12.15 -6.25 0.81
N GLU A 85 -12.62 -7.03 1.76
CA GLU A 85 -12.36 -6.84 3.18
C GLU A 85 -11.59 -8.03 3.75
N GLY A 86 -10.81 -7.79 4.81
CA GLY A 86 -10.16 -8.87 5.51
C GLY A 86 -9.27 -8.41 6.65
N GLU A 87 -8.96 -9.34 7.54
CA GLU A 87 -8.06 -9.10 8.66
C GLU A 87 -6.62 -8.91 8.19
N GLY A 88 -5.94 -7.97 8.84
CA GLY A 88 -4.54 -7.67 8.61
C GLY A 88 -4.23 -7.23 7.19
N VAL A 89 -2.95 -7.35 6.85
CA VAL A 89 -2.38 -7.23 5.51
C VAL A 89 -1.41 -8.39 5.33
N VAL A 90 -1.50 -9.12 4.21
CA VAL A 90 -0.63 -10.28 3.91
C VAL A 90 -0.50 -11.29 5.07
N GLY A 91 -1.61 -11.54 5.79
CA GLY A 91 -1.65 -12.45 6.94
C GLY A 91 -1.04 -11.88 8.23
N ARG A 92 -0.76 -10.57 8.30
CA ARG A 92 -0.11 -9.90 9.43
C ARG A 92 -0.92 -8.73 9.94
N GLN A 93 -0.89 -8.50 11.25
CA GLN A 93 -1.44 -7.32 11.93
C GLN A 93 -0.30 -6.52 12.56
N PRO A 94 0.47 -5.76 11.76
CA PRO A 94 1.67 -5.07 12.23
C PRO A 94 1.35 -4.05 13.33
N ILE A 95 2.23 -3.99 14.32
CA ILE A 95 2.23 -2.99 15.40
C ILE A 95 3.35 -2.01 15.12
N LEU A 96 3.02 -0.72 15.14
CA LEU A 96 3.91 0.38 14.79
C LEU A 96 3.98 1.36 15.95
N GLY A 97 5.16 1.47 16.55
CA GLY A 97 5.48 2.56 17.47
C GLY A 97 5.64 3.90 16.73
N PRO A 98 5.78 5.00 17.49
CA PRO A 98 6.07 6.32 16.94
C PRO A 98 7.26 6.31 15.99
N GLY A 99 7.10 6.89 14.80
CA GLY A 99 8.12 6.97 13.76
C GLY A 99 8.36 5.67 12.97
N GLN A 100 7.75 4.54 13.37
CA GLN A 100 7.92 3.27 12.67
C GLN A 100 7.05 3.17 11.42
N PHE A 101 7.43 2.27 10.53
CA PHE A 101 6.67 1.98 9.31
C PHE A 101 6.60 0.48 9.05
N PHE A 102 5.58 0.09 8.29
CA PHE A 102 5.44 -1.23 7.72
C PHE A 102 5.25 -1.14 6.21
N GLN A 103 5.86 -2.06 5.48
CA GLN A 103 5.73 -2.13 4.03
C GLN A 103 5.38 -3.56 3.62
N TYR A 104 4.48 -3.68 2.66
CA TYR A 104 4.14 -4.96 2.05
C TYR A 104 3.86 -4.79 0.56
N GLU A 105 3.90 -5.92 -0.15
CA GLU A 105 3.56 -6.04 -1.56
C GLU A 105 2.45 -7.06 -1.72
N SER A 106 1.56 -6.82 -2.68
CA SER A 106 0.49 -7.75 -3.05
C SER A 106 0.10 -7.48 -4.50
N PHE A 107 -0.80 -8.29 -5.04
CA PHE A 107 -1.26 -8.18 -6.42
C PHE A 107 -2.78 -7.97 -6.51
N CYS A 108 -3.22 -7.45 -7.66
CA CYS A 108 -4.61 -7.24 -8.03
C CYS A 108 -4.80 -7.66 -9.50
N PRO A 109 -5.44 -8.80 -9.79
CA PRO A 109 -5.83 -9.16 -11.13
C PRO A 109 -7.09 -8.36 -11.54
N LEU A 110 -7.10 -7.86 -12.77
CA LEU A 110 -8.20 -7.17 -13.42
C LEU A 110 -8.47 -7.72 -14.84
N PRO A 111 -9.72 -7.66 -15.31
CA PRO A 111 -10.10 -8.03 -16.66
C PRO A 111 -9.80 -6.93 -17.71
N THR A 112 -9.24 -5.80 -17.28
CA THR A 112 -9.08 -4.58 -18.08
C THR A 112 -7.66 -4.01 -17.92
N PRO A 113 -7.13 -3.34 -18.96
CA PRO A 113 -5.76 -2.80 -18.95
C PRO A 113 -5.58 -1.63 -17.97
N TRP A 114 -6.67 -1.12 -17.39
CA TRP A 114 -6.61 -0.15 -16.31
C TRP A 114 -7.78 -0.32 -15.32
N GLY A 115 -7.61 0.27 -14.14
CA GLY A 115 -8.62 0.38 -13.10
C GLY A 115 -8.15 1.30 -11.98
N THR A 116 -8.91 1.34 -10.88
CA THR A 116 -8.55 2.11 -9.69
C THR A 116 -8.72 1.28 -8.43
N MET A 117 -7.90 1.60 -7.43
CA MET A 117 -8.01 1.06 -6.08
C MET A 117 -7.97 2.19 -5.08
N GLU A 118 -8.84 2.14 -4.08
CA GLU A 118 -8.83 2.99 -2.89
C GLU A 118 -9.34 2.20 -1.69
N GLY A 119 -9.15 2.72 -0.48
CA GLY A 119 -9.56 1.94 0.68
C GLY A 119 -9.28 2.59 2.02
N ALA A 120 -9.33 1.76 3.06
CA ALA A 120 -9.01 2.15 4.42
C ALA A 120 -8.42 0.97 5.20
N PHE A 121 -7.59 1.29 6.17
CA PHE A 121 -7.11 0.37 7.19
C PHE A 121 -7.76 0.74 8.52
N SER A 122 -8.29 -0.27 9.20
CA SER A 122 -8.75 -0.13 10.58
C SER A 122 -7.58 -0.34 11.52
N PHE A 123 -7.40 0.58 12.46
CA PHE A 123 -6.38 0.57 13.47
C PHE A 123 -6.98 0.60 14.86
N ARG A 124 -6.24 0.03 15.81
CA ARG A 124 -6.35 0.35 17.23
C ARG A 124 -5.10 1.07 17.71
N ALA A 125 -5.23 1.93 18.71
CA ALA A 125 -4.16 2.72 19.26
C ALA A 125 -4.13 2.67 20.78
N ARG A 126 -2.94 2.91 21.33
CA ARG A 126 -2.69 3.05 22.77
C ARG A 126 -1.53 4.00 23.01
N GLU A 127 -1.43 4.46 24.24
CA GLU A 127 -0.29 5.25 24.72
C GLU A 127 1.05 4.52 24.46
N PRO A 128 2.14 5.27 24.22
CA PRO A 128 3.47 4.67 24.17
C PRO A 128 3.75 3.96 25.50
N GLY A 129 4.41 2.80 25.42
CA GLY A 129 4.76 2.02 26.60
C GLY A 129 5.63 2.85 27.55
N ARG A 130 5.39 2.71 28.86
CA ARG A 130 6.22 3.38 29.88
C ARG A 130 7.63 2.80 29.89
N ALA A 131 8.61 3.58 30.33
CA ALA A 131 9.97 3.11 30.54
C ALA A 131 9.95 1.86 31.45
N GLY A 132 10.45 0.73 30.94
CA GLY A 132 10.44 -0.57 31.63
C GLY A 132 9.34 -1.55 31.20
N GLU A 133 8.42 -1.18 30.30
CA GLU A 133 7.46 -2.13 29.71
C GLU A 133 8.17 -3.15 28.80
N THR A 134 7.75 -4.40 28.90
CA THR A 134 8.25 -5.49 28.04
C THR A 134 7.48 -5.54 26.72
N ALA A 135 8.07 -6.16 25.69
CA ALA A 135 7.38 -6.38 24.42
C ALA A 135 6.07 -7.19 24.57
N SER A 136 5.99 -8.14 25.52
CA SER A 136 4.73 -8.85 25.81
C SER A 136 3.68 -7.91 26.38
N SER A 137 4.06 -7.05 27.32
CA SER A 137 3.18 -6.01 27.86
C SER A 137 2.71 -5.01 26.78
N LEU A 138 3.50 -4.82 25.71
CA LEU A 138 3.09 -4.05 24.54
C LEU A 138 1.97 -4.72 23.73
N LEU A 139 1.89 -6.04 23.74
CA LEU A 139 0.85 -6.81 23.03
C LEU A 139 -0.43 -6.94 23.86
N ASP A 140 -0.28 -7.15 25.18
CA ASP A 140 -1.39 -7.53 26.08
C ASP A 140 -2.08 -6.35 26.77
N GLY A 141 -1.61 -5.11 26.55
CA GLY A 141 -2.19 -3.91 27.15
C GLY A 141 -3.52 -3.47 26.51
N PRO A 142 -4.31 -2.62 27.20
CA PRO A 142 -5.57 -2.11 26.68
C PRO A 142 -5.34 -1.23 25.45
N TRP A 143 -6.26 -1.33 24.48
CA TRP A 143 -6.30 -0.54 23.26
C TRP A 143 -7.56 0.34 23.25
N PRO A 144 -7.51 1.52 23.89
CA PRO A 144 -8.70 2.31 24.18
C PRO A 144 -9.31 2.99 22.94
N GLU A 145 -8.53 3.16 21.87
CA GLU A 145 -8.92 3.98 20.72
C GLU A 145 -8.87 3.17 19.42
N ASN A 146 -9.87 3.35 18.58
CA ASN A 146 -9.88 2.82 17.21
C ASN A 146 -9.99 3.98 16.22
N PHE A 147 -9.34 3.85 15.07
CA PHE A 147 -9.44 4.83 13.99
C PHE A 147 -9.26 4.16 12.62
N GLU A 148 -9.69 4.84 11.55
CA GLU A 148 -9.42 4.42 10.18
C GLU A 148 -8.37 5.32 9.53
N ALA A 149 -7.34 4.72 8.95
CA ALA A 149 -6.40 5.41 8.08
C ALA A 149 -6.81 5.19 6.62
N ARG A 150 -7.00 6.28 5.86
CA ARG A 150 -7.39 6.21 4.45
C ARG A 150 -6.23 5.77 3.58
N VAL A 151 -6.57 5.07 2.49
CA VAL A 151 -5.71 4.88 1.33
C VAL A 151 -6.28 5.71 0.18
N ALA A 152 -5.53 6.72 -0.27
CA ALA A 152 -5.93 7.52 -1.40
C ALA A 152 -5.98 6.68 -2.68
N ARG A 153 -6.91 7.03 -3.57
CA ARG A 153 -7.07 6.38 -4.86
C ARG A 153 -5.77 6.37 -5.65
N PHE A 154 -5.40 5.20 -6.14
CA PHE A 154 -4.32 5.02 -7.12
C PHE A 154 -4.83 4.28 -8.36
N TYR A 155 -4.11 4.48 -9.46
CA TYR A 155 -4.49 3.99 -10.78
C TYR A 155 -3.62 2.78 -11.15
N LEU A 156 -4.29 1.68 -11.47
CA LEU A 156 -3.69 0.51 -12.08
C LEU A 156 -3.75 0.72 -13.59
N VAL A 157 -2.61 0.75 -14.28
CA VAL A 157 -2.56 1.02 -15.72
C VAL A 157 -1.40 0.26 -16.34
N ALA A 158 -1.68 -0.54 -17.35
CA ALA A 158 -0.68 -1.13 -18.22
C ALA A 158 -0.36 -0.14 -19.35
N ALA A 159 0.91 0.20 -19.59
CA ALA A 159 1.25 1.01 -20.76
C ALA A 159 1.20 0.15 -22.03
N GLU A 160 0.81 0.75 -23.16
CA GLU A 160 0.72 0.04 -24.45
C GLU A 160 2.06 -0.59 -24.87
N SER A 161 3.18 0.05 -24.52
CA SER A 161 4.53 -0.49 -24.75
C SER A 161 4.84 -1.76 -23.94
N GLU A 162 4.15 -1.98 -22.83
CA GLU A 162 4.34 -3.13 -21.92
C GLU A 162 3.44 -4.31 -22.31
N ILE A 163 2.31 -4.04 -22.99
CA ILE A 163 1.34 -5.05 -23.45
C ILE A 163 1.88 -5.83 -24.66
N GLY A 164 2.74 -5.22 -25.49
CA GLY A 164 3.26 -5.81 -26.74
C GLY A 164 4.44 -6.78 -26.61
N SER A 165 5.07 -6.91 -25.44
CA SER A 165 6.31 -7.71 -25.29
C SER A 165 6.09 -9.20 -24.97
N GLY A 166 4.87 -9.62 -24.64
CA GLY A 166 4.56 -11.00 -24.22
C GLY A 166 4.18 -11.98 -25.34
N ALA A 167 4.01 -11.51 -26.58
CA ALA A 167 3.47 -12.32 -27.68
C ALA A 167 4.50 -13.26 -28.37
N SER A 168 5.64 -13.55 -27.76
CA SER A 168 6.63 -14.47 -28.34
C SER A 168 7.18 -15.45 -27.30
N ALA A 169 6.49 -16.59 -27.15
CA ALA A 169 7.07 -17.93 -26.99
C ALA A 169 6.05 -18.92 -26.41
N ARG A 170 5.18 -19.47 -27.25
CA ARG A 170 4.73 -20.86 -27.11
C ARG A 170 4.71 -21.47 -28.51
N ALA A 171 5.80 -22.17 -28.83
CA ALA A 171 5.91 -23.10 -29.95
C ALA A 171 5.74 -24.52 -29.41
#